data_AF-A0A377WTA1-F1
#
_entry.id   AF-A0A377WTA1-F1
#
_cell.length_a   1.000
_cell.length_b   1.000
_cell.length_c   1.000
_cell.angle_alpha   90.00
_cell.angle_beta   90.00
_cell.angle_gamma   90.00
#
_symmetry.space_group_name_H-M   'P 1'
#
loop_
_entity.id
_entity.type
_entity.pdbx_description
1 polymer ?
#
loop_
_entity_poly.entity_id
_entity_poly.type
_entity_poly.pdbx_seq_one_letter_code
_entity_poly.pdbx_strand_id
1 'polypeptide(L)'
;MFSDITPDPTIHTVAKGIAQMQALRPQVVIGFGGGSAMDAAKAIVWFSQQGGLPVDTCVAIPTTSGTGSEVTSACVISDPEKGIKYPLFHEALCPDMAIIDPDAGG
;
A
#
# COMPACT_ATOMS: atom_id res chain seq x y z
N MET A 1 -7.41 9.96 6.18
CA MET A 1 -7.69 9.45 4.82
C MET A 1 -6.60 9.94 3.89
N PHE A 2 -6.06 9.08 3.05
CA PHE A 2 -5.14 9.41 1.97
C PHE A 2 -5.72 8.82 0.69
N SER A 3 -6.06 9.67 -0.28
CA SER A 3 -6.81 9.27 -1.48
C SER A 3 -6.13 9.68 -2.79
N ASP A 4 -4.89 10.17 -2.73
CA ASP A 4 -4.08 10.56 -3.89
C ASP A 4 -3.50 9.33 -4.64
N ILE A 5 -4.21 8.20 -4.57
CA ILE A 5 -3.81 6.96 -5.22
C ILE A 5 -4.19 7.04 -6.69
N THR A 6 -3.20 6.88 -7.55
CA THR A 6 -3.39 6.71 -9.00
C THR A 6 -3.31 5.22 -9.36
N PRO A 7 -3.91 4.81 -10.49
CA PRO A 7 -3.48 3.59 -11.16
C PRO A 7 -1.96 3.63 -11.35
N ASP A 8 -1.27 2.52 -11.10
CA ASP A 8 0.19 2.43 -11.04
C ASP A 8 0.80 3.43 -10.03
N PRO A 9 0.84 3.10 -8.73
CA PRO A 9 1.28 4.03 -7.70
C PRO A 9 2.73 4.47 -7.93
N THR A 10 2.98 5.77 -7.76
CA THR A 10 4.29 6.36 -8.07
C THR A 10 5.15 6.53 -6.82
N ILE A 11 6.46 6.70 -7.01
CA ILE A 11 7.38 7.09 -5.92
C ILE A 11 6.88 8.35 -5.20
N HIS A 12 6.32 9.32 -5.95
CA HIS A 12 5.82 10.56 -5.37
C HIS A 12 4.59 10.32 -4.49
N THR A 13 3.67 9.45 -4.92
CA THR A 13 2.50 9.04 -4.13
C THR A 13 2.93 8.37 -2.83
N VAL A 14 3.91 7.47 -2.89
CA VAL A 14 4.48 6.80 -1.71
C VAL A 14 5.13 7.81 -0.77
N ALA A 15 5.94 8.72 -1.30
CA ALA A 15 6.59 9.76 -0.50
C ALA A 15 5.59 10.68 0.22
N LYS A 16 4.51 11.09 -0.45
CA LYS A 16 3.40 11.84 0.17
C LYS A 16 2.74 11.05 1.28
N GLY A 17 2.49 9.76 1.05
CA GLY A 17 1.91 8.85 2.04
C GLY A 17 2.79 8.74 3.29
N ILE A 18 4.12 8.57 3.12
CA ILE A 18 5.08 8.54 4.23
C ILE A 18 5.06 9.85 5.02
N ALA A 19 5.02 11.00 4.34
CA ALA A 19 4.92 12.29 5.02
C ALA A 19 3.65 12.39 5.87
N GLN A 20 2.53 11.86 5.38
CA GLN A 20 1.29 11.79 6.15
C GLN A 20 1.38 10.80 7.32
N MET A 21 2.06 9.67 7.15
CA MET A 21 2.34 8.70 8.23
C MET A 21 3.17 9.35 9.34
N GLN A 22 4.18 10.16 9.00
CA GLN A 22 5.01 10.87 9.97
C GLN A 22 4.20 11.92 10.75
N ALA A 23 3.28 12.62 10.08
CA ALA A 23 2.43 13.63 10.71
C ALA A 23 1.37 13.01 11.63
N LEU A 24 0.74 11.91 11.21
CA LEU A 24 -0.36 11.27 11.94
C LEU A 24 0.12 10.25 12.97
N ARG A 25 1.25 9.58 12.70
CA ARG A 25 1.81 8.46 13.45
C ARG A 25 0.78 7.35 13.78
N PRO A 26 0.08 6.80 12.77
CA PRO A 26 -0.94 5.79 13.03
C PRO A 26 -0.31 4.46 13.45
N GLN A 27 -0.98 3.74 14.35
CA GLN A 27 -0.62 2.35 14.71
C GLN A 27 -1.17 1.34 13.69
N VAL A 28 -2.32 1.65 13.08
CA VAL A 28 -3.01 0.79 12.12
C VAL A 28 -3.21 1.52 10.81
N VAL A 29 -2.90 0.85 9.70
CA VAL A 29 -3.15 1.31 8.34
C VAL A 29 -4.11 0.36 7.65
N ILE A 30 -5.09 0.92 6.94
CA ILE A 30 -6.06 0.17 6.15
C ILE A 30 -5.88 0.56 4.69
N GLY A 31 -5.45 -0.39 3.86
CA GLY A 31 -5.47 -0.28 2.41
C GLY A 31 -6.82 -0.73 1.87
N PHE A 32 -7.59 0.19 1.30
CA PHE A 32 -8.91 -0.07 0.73
C PHE A 32 -8.91 0.24 -0.76
N GLY A 33 -9.34 -0.71 -1.59
CA GLY A 33 -9.47 -0.52 -3.05
C GLY A 33 -8.90 -1.68 -3.87
N GLY A 34 -8.52 -1.41 -5.12
CA GLY A 34 -7.88 -2.40 -5.99
C GLY A 34 -6.37 -2.54 -5.78
N GLY A 35 -5.71 -3.32 -6.65
CA GLY A 35 -4.26 -3.56 -6.64
C GLY A 35 -3.39 -2.33 -6.40
N SER A 36 -3.63 -1.24 -7.13
CA SER A 36 -2.84 -0.02 -7.00
C SER A 36 -2.94 0.64 -5.62
N ALA A 37 -4.11 0.59 -4.98
CA ALA A 37 -4.30 1.13 -3.64
C ALA A 37 -3.59 0.26 -2.59
N MET A 38 -3.66 -1.07 -2.74
CA MET A 38 -2.97 -2.00 -1.86
C MET A 38 -1.46 -1.90 -2.01
N ASP A 39 -0.93 -1.85 -3.23
CA ASP A 39 0.49 -1.70 -3.51
C ASP A 39 1.05 -0.39 -2.92
N ALA A 40 0.30 0.70 -3.05
CA ALA A 40 0.65 1.97 -2.42
C ALA A 40 0.66 1.86 -0.88
N ALA A 41 -0.39 1.29 -0.29
CA ALA A 41 -0.50 1.14 1.16
C ALA A 41 0.66 0.33 1.74
N LYS A 42 0.97 -0.83 1.12
CA LYS A 42 2.11 -1.67 1.50
C LYS A 42 3.43 -0.93 1.44
N ALA A 43 3.70 -0.24 0.33
CA ALA A 43 4.94 0.51 0.18
C ALA A 43 5.05 1.64 1.21
N ILE A 44 3.98 2.39 1.44
CA ILE A 44 3.94 3.47 2.44
C ILE A 44 4.23 2.90 3.83
N VAL A 45 3.58 1.81 4.24
CA VAL A 45 3.81 1.17 5.54
C VAL A 45 5.25 0.68 5.66
N TRP A 46 5.72 -0.09 4.68
CA TRP A 46 7.05 -0.68 4.71
C TRP A 46 8.15 0.38 4.77
N PHE A 47 8.10 1.40 3.91
CA PHE A 47 9.08 2.50 3.95
C PHE A 47 8.96 3.34 5.23
N SER A 48 7.76 3.52 5.78
CA SER A 48 7.59 4.22 7.07
C SER A 48 8.25 3.45 8.22
N GLN A 49 8.14 2.11 8.23
CA GLN A 49 8.82 1.25 9.19
C GLN A 49 10.35 1.32 9.05
N GLN A 50 10.89 1.32 7.82
CA GLN A 50 12.33 1.53 7.59
C GLN A 50 12.79 2.92 8.08
N GLY A 51 11.91 3.92 8.03
CA GLY A 51 12.13 5.25 8.59
C GLY A 51 12.00 5.34 10.12
N GLY A 52 11.78 4.22 10.82
CA GLY A 52 11.67 4.15 12.27
C GLY A 52 10.27 4.47 12.83
N LEU A 53 9.24 4.53 11.99
CA LEU A 53 7.86 4.68 12.46
C LEU A 53 7.29 3.31 12.84
N PRO A 54 6.89 3.07 14.11
CA PRO A 54 6.26 1.82 14.51
C PRO A 54 4.82 1.81 14.00
N VAL A 55 4.60 1.09 12.89
CA VAL A 55 3.27 0.75 12.37
C VAL A 55 3.03 -0.71 12.73
N ASP A 56 2.04 -0.95 13.58
CA ASP A 56 1.80 -2.26 14.19
C ASP A 56 0.95 -3.19 13.33
N THR A 57 0.09 -2.63 12.47
CA THR A 57 -0.84 -3.44 11.67
C THR A 57 -1.18 -2.80 10.33
N CYS A 58 -1.09 -3.58 9.27
CA CYS A 58 -1.58 -3.28 7.93
C CYS A 58 -2.74 -4.21 7.55
N VAL A 59 -3.93 -3.65 7.35
CA VAL A 59 -5.12 -4.38 6.90
C VAL A 59 -5.38 -4.10 5.42
N ALA A 60 -5.64 -5.12 4.63
CA ALA A 60 -6.09 -5.00 3.24
C ALA A 60 -7.59 -5.28 3.11
N ILE A 61 -8.30 -4.41 2.41
CA ILE A 61 -9.72 -4.57 2.05
C ILE A 61 -9.81 -4.41 0.53
N PRO A 62 -9.67 -5.50 -0.24
CA PRO A 62 -9.75 -5.44 -1.68
C PRO A 62 -11.18 -5.15 -2.15
N THR A 63 -11.33 -4.30 -3.15
CA THR A 63 -12.61 -4.05 -3.85
C THR A 63 -12.63 -4.65 -5.25
N THR A 64 -11.59 -5.38 -5.65
CA THR A 64 -11.48 -6.03 -6.96
C THR A 64 -11.01 -7.47 -6.81
N SER A 65 -11.53 -8.38 -7.66
CA SER A 65 -11.29 -9.82 -7.55
C SER A 65 -10.02 -10.32 -8.27
N GLY A 66 -9.09 -9.43 -8.64
CA GLY A 66 -8.15 -9.72 -9.74
C GLY A 66 -6.64 -9.64 -9.46
N THR A 67 -6.20 -9.10 -8.32
CA THR A 67 -4.75 -8.87 -8.10
C THR A 67 -4.10 -9.78 -7.07
N GLY A 68 -4.86 -10.26 -6.08
CA GLY A 68 -4.29 -10.99 -4.94
C GLY A 68 -3.30 -10.15 -4.13
N SER A 69 -3.27 -8.82 -4.30
CA SER A 69 -2.32 -7.97 -3.58
C SER A 69 -2.57 -8.06 -2.07
N GLU A 70 -3.82 -8.22 -1.65
CA GLU A 70 -4.22 -8.42 -0.25
C GLU A 70 -3.54 -9.58 0.49
N VAL A 71 -2.94 -10.56 -0.22
CA VAL A 71 -2.31 -11.76 0.35
C VAL A 71 -0.89 -12.01 -0.18
N THR A 72 -0.25 -11.02 -0.83
CA THR A 72 1.08 -11.18 -1.43
C THR A 72 2.13 -10.27 -0.81
N SER A 73 3.36 -10.77 -0.73
CA SER A 73 4.58 -10.05 -0.34
C SER A 73 5.17 -9.21 -1.48
N ALA A 74 4.37 -8.86 -2.48
CA ALA A 74 4.78 -8.10 -3.66
C ALA A 74 4.04 -6.76 -3.72
N CYS A 75 4.71 -5.73 -4.23
CA CYS A 75 4.07 -4.51 -4.70
C CYS A 75 4.89 -3.88 -5.84
N VAL A 76 4.25 -3.09 -6.70
CA VAL A 76 4.93 -2.43 -7.82
C VAL A 76 4.81 -0.91 -7.70
N ILE A 77 5.95 -0.22 -7.65
CA ILE A 77 6.02 1.25 -7.60
C ILE A 77 6.63 1.79 -8.89
N SER A 78 5.98 2.77 -9.50
CA SER A 78 6.43 3.40 -10.74
C SER A 78 7.30 4.63 -10.48
N ASP A 79 8.35 4.80 -11.28
CA ASP A 79 9.19 5.99 -11.40
C ASP A 79 8.93 6.66 -12.75
N PRO A 80 8.07 7.69 -12.79
CA PRO A 80 7.72 8.36 -14.04
C PRO A 80 8.90 9.12 -14.66
N GLU A 81 9.87 9.57 -13.86
CA GLU A 81 11.03 10.31 -14.36
C GLU A 81 11.96 9.42 -15.17
N LYS A 82 12.08 8.15 -14.77
CA LYS A 82 12.89 7.14 -15.47
C LYS A 82 12.10 6.25 -16.41
N GLY A 83 10.76 6.27 -16.34
CA GLY A 83 9.90 5.33 -17.07
C GLY A 83 10.06 3.87 -16.61
N ILE A 84 10.45 3.65 -15.36
CA ILE A 84 10.75 2.32 -14.81
C ILE A 84 9.69 1.93 -13.77
N LYS A 85 9.30 0.66 -13.73
CA LYS A 85 8.52 0.07 -12.64
C LYS A 85 9.44 -0.75 -11.76
N TYR A 86 9.45 -0.45 -10.46
CA TYR A 86 10.21 -1.14 -9.44
C TYR A 86 9.33 -2.17 -8.74
N PRO A 87 9.48 -3.47 -9.04
CA PRO A 87 8.83 -4.50 -8.26
C PRO A 87 9.60 -4.68 -6.94
N LEU A 88 8.87 -4.63 -5.83
CA LEU A 88 9.38 -4.85 -4.49
C LEU A 88 8.86 -6.18 -3.98
N PHE A 89 9.76 -6.99 -3.39
CA PHE A 89 9.43 -8.28 -2.80
C PHE A 89 10.05 -8.38 -1.42
N HIS A 90 9.21 -8.52 -0.40
CA HIS A 90 9.65 -8.63 0.98
C HIS A 90 8.52 -9.19 1.84
N GLU A 91 8.80 -10.08 2.79
CA GLU A 91 7.76 -10.68 3.64
C GLU A 91 6.92 -9.64 4.38
N ALA A 92 7.57 -8.61 4.92
CA ALA A 92 6.92 -7.46 5.57
C ALA A 92 6.03 -6.59 4.65
N LEU A 93 5.96 -6.86 3.34
CA LEU A 93 4.97 -6.25 2.44
C LEU A 93 3.63 -7.00 2.44
N CYS A 94 3.56 -8.21 2.99
CA CYS A 94 2.30 -8.90 3.14
C CYS A 94 1.46 -8.20 4.22
N PRO A 95 0.18 -7.89 3.95
CA PRO A 95 -0.72 -7.38 4.98
C PRO A 95 -0.87 -8.40 6.13
N ASP A 96 -1.06 -7.90 7.35
CA ASP A 96 -1.30 -8.74 8.53
C ASP A 96 -2.69 -9.39 8.50
N MET A 97 -3.65 -8.71 7.86
CA MET A 97 -5.02 -9.17 7.73
C MET A 97 -5.61 -8.74 6.39
N ALA A 98 -6.35 -9.63 5.75
CA ALA A 98 -7.19 -9.31 4.59
C ALA A 98 -8.67 -9.52 4.95
N ILE A 99 -9.50 -8.52 4.68
CA ILE A 99 -10.96 -8.60 4.84
C ILE A 99 -11.57 -8.70 3.45
N ILE A 100 -12.07 -9.89 3.11
CA ILE A 100 -12.69 -10.15 1.81
C ILE A 100 -14.20 -10.02 1.97
N ASP A 101 -14.77 -8.99 1.36
CA ASP A 101 -16.21 -8.77 1.29
C ASP A 101 -16.67 -8.95 -0.16
N PRO A 102 -17.49 -9.98 -0.47
CA PRO A 102 -17.97 -10.23 -1.83
C PRO A 102 -18.86 -9.10 -2.37
N ASP A 103 -19.48 -8.29 -1.49
CA ASP A 103 -20.37 -7.19 -1.86
C ASP A 103 -19.62 -5.84 -1.98
N ALA A 104 -18.33 -5.80 -1.62
CA ALA A 104 -17.47 -4.62 -1.81
C ALA A 104 -17.00 -4.43 -3.26
N GLY A 105 -17.14 -5.47 -4.10
CA GLY A 105 -17.01 -5.35 -5.55
C GLY A 105 -18.29 -4.77 -6.13
N GLY A 106 -18.18 -3.64 -6.83
CA GLY A 106 -19.30 -3.03 -7.56
C GLY A 106 -19.78 -3.87 -8.75
#